data_AF-A0A380FL02-F1
#
_entry.id   AF-A0A380FL02-F1
#
_cell.length_a   1.000
_cell.length_b   1.000
_cell.length_c   1.000
_cell.angle_alpha   90.00
_cell.angle_beta   90.00
_cell.angle_gamma   90.00
#
_symmetry.space_group_name_H-M   'P 1'
#
loop_
_entity.id
_entity.type
_entity.pdbx_description
1 polymer ?
#
loop_
_entity_poly.entity_id
_entity_poly.type
_entity_poly.pdbx_seq_one_letter_code
_entity_poly.pdbx_strand_id
1 'polypeptide(L)'
;MLSMKKVAKIPHVWLDPVLDKKFTKEIKDTLIKKDPKHKKYYEDNYKKVVKDIDGIDSQLKSITENPKRDTVVISHDSIGYLAKRYGFKQEGVTGMNNEEPTQKQLMKIVKNIKKTKQPYVLYEQNISSKVTDVIKKETNTTPVSFHNMATLTKADKQKKGISYQSLMKKNIKALDKALNK
;
A
#
# COMPACT_ATOMS: atom_id res chain seq x y z
N MET A 1 25.02 -1.39 22.47
CA MET A 1 23.81 -0.65 22.91
C MET A 1 23.26 0.10 21.68
N LEU A 2 22.31 -0.49 20.95
CA LEU A 2 21.73 0.17 19.79
C LEU A 2 20.86 1.34 20.27
N SER A 3 21.28 2.56 19.92
CA SER A 3 20.58 3.80 20.24
C SER A 3 19.13 3.73 19.76
N MET A 4 18.20 3.72 20.70
CA MET A 4 16.73 3.72 20.49
C MET A 4 16.22 4.97 19.74
N LYS A 5 17.11 5.90 19.33
CA LYS A 5 16.78 7.07 18.52
C LYS A 5 16.74 6.82 17.01
N LYS A 6 17.07 5.60 16.55
CA LYS A 6 17.08 5.22 15.11
C LYS A 6 16.11 4.10 14.74
N VAL A 7 15.08 3.85 15.56
CA VAL A 7 13.82 3.29 15.03
C VAL A 7 13.10 4.43 14.31
N ALA A 8 13.72 4.97 13.26
CA ALA A 8 13.00 5.84 12.35
C ALA A 8 11.79 5.02 11.91
N LYS A 9 10.58 5.54 12.15
CA LYS A 9 9.30 4.98 11.72
C LYS A 9 9.55 4.26 10.39
N ILE A 10 9.33 2.95 10.36
CA ILE A 10 9.38 2.19 9.12
C ILE A 10 7.92 2.05 8.67
N PRO A 11 7.28 3.11 8.13
CA PRO A 11 5.87 3.06 7.83
C PRO A 11 5.65 2.14 6.61
N HIS A 12 4.45 1.56 6.53
CA HIS A 12 3.95 0.84 5.35
C HIS A 12 4.67 -0.47 4.99
N VAL A 13 5.46 -1.06 5.91
CA VAL A 13 6.09 -2.39 5.70
C VAL A 13 5.08 -3.49 5.39
N TRP A 14 3.86 -3.34 5.91
CA TRP A 14 2.74 -4.27 5.72
C TRP A 14 2.16 -4.24 4.31
N LEU A 15 2.67 -3.39 3.40
CA LEU A 15 2.31 -3.46 2.00
C LEU A 15 3.20 -4.44 1.22
N ASP A 16 4.35 -4.87 1.76
CA ASP A 16 5.21 -5.89 1.16
C ASP A 16 4.79 -7.30 1.64
N PRO A 17 4.15 -8.12 0.78
CA PRO A 17 3.65 -9.42 1.20
C PRO A 17 4.78 -10.39 1.62
N VAL A 18 6.00 -10.19 1.14
CA VAL A 18 7.15 -11.00 1.57
C VAL A 18 7.53 -10.68 3.02
N LEU A 19 7.39 -9.41 3.45
CA LEU A 19 7.54 -9.05 4.86
C LEU A 19 6.36 -9.57 5.69
N ASP A 20 5.14 -9.50 5.17
CA ASP A 20 3.97 -10.03 5.86
C ASP A 20 4.05 -11.54 6.13
N LYS A 21 4.63 -12.32 5.22
CA LYS A 21 4.93 -13.74 5.48
C LYS A 21 5.85 -13.94 6.69
N LYS A 22 6.86 -13.08 6.83
CA LYS A 22 7.78 -13.11 7.99
C LYS A 22 7.05 -12.72 9.27
N PHE A 23 6.25 -11.65 9.23
CA PHE A 23 5.45 -11.21 10.39
C PHE A 23 4.46 -12.29 10.82
N THR A 24 3.73 -12.88 9.88
CA THR A 24 2.76 -13.95 10.15
C THR A 24 3.44 -15.17 10.77
N LYS A 25 4.65 -15.53 10.32
CA LYS A 25 5.43 -16.62 10.91
C LYS A 25 5.79 -16.31 12.37
N GLU A 26 6.31 -15.13 12.64
CA GLU A 26 6.72 -14.70 13.99
C GLU A 26 5.52 -14.62 14.95
N ILE A 27 4.39 -14.11 14.48
CA ILE A 27 3.14 -14.07 15.25
C ILE A 27 2.70 -15.49 15.61
N LYS A 28 2.67 -16.41 14.63
CA LYS A 28 2.30 -17.82 14.87
C LYS A 28 3.27 -18.49 15.85
N ASP A 29 4.58 -18.34 15.67
CA ASP A 29 5.58 -18.94 16.55
C ASP A 29 5.44 -18.40 18.00
N THR A 30 5.18 -17.10 18.14
CA THR A 30 4.93 -16.45 19.44
C THR A 30 3.64 -16.96 20.10
N LEU A 31 2.56 -17.12 19.33
CA LEU A 31 1.30 -17.67 19.83
C LEU A 31 1.46 -19.11 20.30
N ILE A 32 2.16 -19.96 19.54
CA ILE A 32 2.46 -21.35 19.93
C ILE A 32 3.27 -21.39 21.23
N LYS A 33 4.26 -20.50 21.39
CA LYS A 33 5.06 -20.43 22.62
C LYS A 33 4.23 -20.04 23.84
N LYS A 34 3.27 -19.12 23.68
CA LYS A 34 2.40 -18.64 24.77
C LYS A 34 1.25 -19.59 25.08
N ASP A 35 0.77 -20.32 24.08
CA ASP A 35 -0.35 -21.24 24.20
C ASP A 35 -0.07 -22.56 23.42
N PRO A 36 0.76 -23.45 23.99
CA PRO A 36 1.17 -24.68 23.31
C PRO A 36 0.01 -25.66 23.06
N LYS A 37 -1.05 -25.60 23.88
CA LYS A 37 -2.22 -26.47 23.76
C LYS A 37 -2.96 -26.28 22.44
N HIS A 38 -2.92 -25.05 21.89
CA HIS A 38 -3.57 -24.71 20.62
C HIS A 38 -2.61 -24.68 19.41
N LYS A 39 -1.43 -25.31 19.52
CA LYS A 39 -0.41 -25.30 18.47
C LYS A 39 -0.95 -25.63 17.07
N LYS A 40 -1.69 -26.73 16.93
CA LYS A 40 -2.25 -27.18 15.65
C LYS A 40 -3.20 -26.15 15.03
N TYR A 41 -4.01 -25.48 15.85
CA TYR A 41 -4.91 -24.43 15.39
C TYR A 41 -4.14 -23.26 14.77
N TYR A 42 -3.07 -22.79 15.42
CA TYR A 42 -2.24 -21.73 14.87
C TYR A 42 -1.50 -22.15 13.60
N GLU A 43 -0.97 -23.37 13.54
CA GLU A 43 -0.28 -23.89 12.35
C GLU A 43 -1.21 -24.03 11.15
N ASP A 44 -2.43 -24.53 11.35
CA ASP A 44 -3.38 -24.72 10.25
C ASP A 44 -3.93 -23.37 9.73
N ASN A 45 -4.11 -22.38 10.61
CA ASN A 45 -4.47 -21.02 10.18
C ASN A 45 -3.31 -20.29 9.51
N TYR A 46 -2.08 -20.46 10.00
CA TYR A 46 -0.88 -19.91 9.36
C TYR A 46 -0.75 -20.38 7.91
N LYS A 47 -0.96 -21.67 7.64
CA LYS A 47 -0.90 -22.21 6.27
C LYS A 47 -1.90 -21.52 5.33
N LYS A 48 -3.12 -21.25 5.81
CA LYS A 48 -4.15 -20.54 5.04
C LYS A 48 -3.71 -19.10 4.73
N VAL A 49 -3.26 -18.37 5.75
CA VAL A 49 -2.82 -16.97 5.59
C VAL A 49 -1.61 -16.86 4.66
N VAL A 50 -0.61 -17.75 4.79
CA VAL A 50 0.56 -17.74 3.91
C VAL A 50 0.18 -18.03 2.46
N LYS A 51 -0.74 -18.97 2.22
CA LYS A 51 -1.25 -19.25 0.87
C LYS A 51 -1.90 -18.02 0.23
N ASP A 52 -2.69 -17.26 1.00
CA ASP A 52 -3.30 -16.02 0.53
C ASP A 52 -2.24 -14.96 0.19
N ILE A 53 -1.23 -14.80 1.06
CA ILE A 53 -0.15 -13.84 0.86
C ILE A 53 0.71 -14.23 -0.36
N ASP A 54 0.96 -15.52 -0.58
CA ASP A 54 1.66 -16.02 -1.78
C ASP A 54 0.87 -15.72 -3.07
N GLY A 55 -0.46 -15.79 -3.01
CA GLY A 55 -1.32 -15.38 -4.12
C GLY A 55 -1.24 -13.88 -4.42
N ILE A 56 -1.07 -13.04 -3.39
CA ILE A 56 -0.86 -11.59 -3.54
C ILE A 56 0.52 -11.30 -4.12
N ASP A 57 1.57 -11.94 -3.61
CA ASP A 57 2.93 -11.81 -4.12
C ASP A 57 3.02 -12.21 -5.61
N SER A 58 2.39 -13.32 -5.98
CA SER A 58 2.36 -13.81 -7.37
C SER A 58 1.67 -12.81 -8.31
N GLN A 59 0.54 -12.23 -7.90
CA GLN A 59 -0.14 -11.20 -8.69
C GLN A 59 0.69 -9.92 -8.83
N LEU A 60 1.36 -9.49 -7.76
CA LEU A 60 2.24 -8.32 -7.80
C LEU A 60 3.42 -8.56 -8.75
N LYS A 61 4.08 -9.73 -8.68
CA LYS A 61 5.13 -10.10 -9.66
C LYS A 61 4.61 -10.04 -11.08
N SER A 62 3.45 -10.63 -11.34
CA SER A 62 2.87 -10.67 -12.69
C SER A 62 2.64 -9.27 -13.28
N ILE A 63 2.12 -8.31 -12.50
CA ILE A 63 1.87 -6.96 -13.01
C ILE A 63 3.13 -6.07 -13.08
N THR A 64 4.25 -6.51 -12.49
CA THR A 64 5.50 -5.75 -12.38
C THR A 64 6.69 -6.36 -13.12
N GLU A 65 6.54 -7.53 -13.75
CA GLU A 65 7.66 -8.20 -14.42
C GLU A 65 8.18 -7.42 -15.63
N ASN A 66 7.27 -6.89 -16.47
CA ASN A 66 7.61 -6.07 -17.64
C ASN A 66 6.61 -4.92 -17.80
N PRO A 67 6.62 -3.94 -16.88
CA PRO A 67 5.59 -2.91 -16.87
C PRO A 67 5.82 -1.91 -18.01
N LYS A 68 4.75 -1.33 -18.56
CA LYS A 68 4.88 -0.27 -19.59
C LYS A 68 5.52 0.99 -19.03
N ARG A 69 5.51 1.16 -17.72
CA ARG A 69 6.06 2.31 -17.00
C ARG A 69 6.82 1.82 -15.78
N ASP A 70 7.94 2.46 -15.49
CA ASP A 70 8.80 2.10 -14.36
C ASP A 70 8.46 2.88 -13.08
N THR A 71 7.53 3.83 -13.14
CA THR A 71 7.29 4.80 -12.06
C THR A 71 5.79 4.92 -11.75
N VAL A 72 5.44 4.81 -10.47
CA VAL A 72 4.08 5.02 -9.94
C VAL A 72 4.03 6.32 -9.16
N VAL A 73 3.13 7.21 -9.56
CA VAL A 73 2.88 8.47 -8.85
C VAL A 73 1.79 8.24 -7.80
N ILE A 74 2.02 8.67 -6.58
CA ILE A 74 1.10 8.50 -5.46
C ILE A 74 1.00 9.78 -4.60
N SER A 75 -0.14 10.04 -3.98
CA SER A 75 -0.37 11.25 -3.18
C SER A 75 0.65 11.44 -2.05
N HIS A 76 1.12 10.36 -1.42
CA HIS A 76 2.23 10.38 -0.48
C HIS A 76 3.08 9.11 -0.58
N ASP A 77 4.33 9.18 -0.12
CA ASP A 77 5.31 8.08 -0.23
C ASP A 77 5.01 6.89 0.70
N SER A 78 3.97 6.11 0.38
CA SER A 78 3.57 4.93 1.17
C SER A 78 3.97 3.60 0.57
N ILE A 79 4.40 3.55 -0.70
CA ILE A 79 4.62 2.30 -1.43
C ILE A 79 6.09 1.97 -1.65
N GLY A 80 7.01 2.61 -0.92
CA GLY A 80 8.45 2.42 -1.09
C GLY A 80 8.91 0.96 -0.92
N TYR A 81 8.29 0.22 0.00
CA TYR A 81 8.56 -1.21 0.20
C TYR A 81 8.12 -2.06 -1.00
N LEU A 82 6.93 -1.79 -1.54
CA LEU A 82 6.41 -2.42 -2.74
C LEU A 82 7.29 -2.12 -3.96
N ALA A 83 7.61 -0.83 -4.17
CA ALA A 83 8.48 -0.34 -5.23
C ALA A 83 9.83 -1.08 -5.21
N LYS A 84 10.49 -1.13 -4.05
CA LYS A 84 11.74 -1.86 -3.87
C LYS A 84 11.60 -3.36 -4.12
N ARG A 85 10.52 -4.00 -3.66
CA ARG A 85 10.27 -5.44 -3.80
C ARG A 85 10.08 -5.85 -5.26
N TYR A 86 9.36 -5.03 -6.01
CA TYR A 86 8.85 -5.37 -7.34
C TYR A 86 9.48 -4.55 -8.48
N GLY A 87 10.57 -3.83 -8.21
CA GLY A 87 11.40 -3.25 -9.27
C GLY A 87 10.83 -2.02 -9.97
N PHE A 88 9.91 -1.29 -9.35
CA PHE A 88 9.41 -0.01 -9.85
C PHE A 88 9.81 1.14 -8.92
N LYS A 89 9.69 2.39 -9.39
CA LYS A 89 9.96 3.62 -8.64
C LYS A 89 8.64 4.19 -8.10
N GLN A 90 8.67 4.79 -6.92
CA GLN A 90 7.57 5.63 -6.45
C GLN A 90 7.94 7.10 -6.63
N GLU A 91 6.95 7.92 -6.96
CA GLU A 91 7.01 9.37 -6.84
C GLU A 91 5.80 9.87 -6.06
N GLY A 92 6.01 10.31 -4.83
CA GLY A 92 4.99 10.93 -4.00
C GLY A 92 5.51 12.09 -3.19
N VAL A 93 4.63 12.66 -2.37
CA VAL A 93 5.02 13.75 -1.47
C VAL A 93 5.50 13.19 -0.14
N THR A 94 6.75 13.47 0.19
CA THR A 94 7.34 13.20 1.50
C THR A 94 6.71 14.03 2.62
N GLY A 95 6.65 13.45 3.82
CA GLY A 95 6.29 14.16 5.06
C GLY A 95 4.80 14.42 5.25
N MET A 96 3.92 13.74 4.51
CA MET A 96 2.48 13.74 4.78
C MET A 96 2.13 12.73 5.88
N ASN A 97 1.12 13.05 6.68
CA ASN A 97 0.47 12.14 7.61
C ASN A 97 -0.77 11.51 6.96
N ASN A 98 -1.53 10.73 7.72
CA ASN A 98 -2.78 10.10 7.27
C ASN A 98 -4.00 11.07 7.29
N GLU A 99 -3.77 12.38 7.30
CA GLU A 99 -4.83 13.41 7.30
C GLU A 99 -4.99 14.02 5.90
N GLU A 100 -6.09 14.73 5.68
CA GLU A 100 -6.29 15.43 4.41
C GLU A 100 -5.22 16.51 4.22
N PRO A 101 -4.62 16.66 3.02
CA PRO A 101 -3.54 17.61 2.80
C PRO A 101 -4.03 19.06 2.93
N THR A 102 -3.20 19.90 3.54
CA THR A 102 -3.35 21.36 3.49
C THR A 102 -3.30 21.88 2.04
N GLN A 103 -3.79 23.08 1.77
CA GLN A 103 -3.74 23.68 0.43
C GLN A 103 -2.30 23.77 -0.12
N LYS A 104 -1.32 24.10 0.72
CA LYS A 104 0.11 24.14 0.33
C LYS A 104 0.61 22.75 -0.08
N GLN A 105 0.23 21.71 0.66
CA GLN A 105 0.55 20.32 0.32
C GLN A 105 -0.14 19.88 -0.97
N LEU A 106 -1.41 20.23 -1.17
CA LEU A 106 -2.13 19.95 -2.42
C LEU A 106 -1.45 20.59 -3.64
N MET A 107 -1.04 21.85 -3.54
CA MET A 107 -0.31 22.51 -4.63
C MET A 107 1.03 21.82 -4.94
N LYS A 108 1.70 21.27 -3.93
CA LYS A 108 2.92 20.45 -4.11
C LYS A 108 2.59 19.12 -4.81
N ILE A 109 1.50 18.44 -4.43
CA ILE A 109 1.01 17.22 -5.10
C ILE A 109 0.75 17.53 -6.58
N VAL A 110 -0.08 18.53 -6.88
CA VAL A 110 -0.45 18.92 -8.26
C VAL A 110 0.79 19.26 -9.09
N LYS A 111 1.72 20.06 -8.53
CA LYS A 111 2.97 20.43 -9.21
C LYS A 111 3.84 19.20 -9.50
N ASN A 112 3.93 18.24 -8.59
CA ASN A 112 4.69 17.02 -8.80
C ASN A 112 4.04 16.16 -9.89
N ILE A 113 2.74 15.90 -9.81
CA ILE A 113 1.99 15.12 -10.81
C ILE A 113 2.16 15.71 -12.22
N LYS A 114 2.02 17.05 -12.38
CA LYS A 114 2.19 17.74 -13.67
C LYS A 114 3.55 17.45 -14.34
N LYS A 115 4.61 17.27 -13.55
CA LYS A 115 5.96 16.99 -14.08
C LYS A 115 6.10 15.57 -14.61
N THR A 116 5.36 14.63 -14.05
CA THR A 116 5.50 13.19 -14.34
C THR A 116 4.89 12.79 -15.69
N LYS A 117 3.90 13.55 -16.19
CA LYS A 117 3.06 13.23 -17.36
C LYS A 117 2.42 11.83 -17.30
N GLN A 118 2.29 11.26 -16.10
CA GLN A 118 1.72 9.94 -15.90
C GLN A 118 0.20 9.97 -16.06
N PRO A 119 -0.42 9.02 -16.78
CA PRO A 119 -1.87 9.05 -17.03
C PRO A 119 -2.69 8.74 -15.79
N TYR A 120 -2.09 8.06 -14.80
CA TYR A 120 -2.73 7.67 -13.56
C TYR A 120 -1.91 8.14 -12.36
N VAL A 121 -2.61 8.62 -11.35
CA VAL A 121 -2.03 8.95 -10.04
C VAL A 121 -2.79 8.21 -8.96
N LEU A 122 -2.06 7.53 -8.09
CA LEU A 122 -2.65 6.87 -6.93
C LEU A 122 -2.95 7.89 -5.84
N TYR A 123 -4.09 7.77 -5.18
CA TYR A 123 -4.44 8.60 -4.03
C TYR A 123 -5.00 7.76 -2.91
N GLU A 124 -4.70 8.19 -1.69
CA GLU A 124 -5.06 7.45 -0.50
C GLU A 124 -6.42 7.79 0.08
N GLN A 125 -6.91 6.93 0.98
CA GLN A 125 -8.27 7.01 1.51
C GLN A 125 -8.57 8.26 2.36
N ASN A 126 -7.53 9.01 2.77
CA ASN A 126 -7.63 10.30 3.45
C ASN A 126 -7.81 11.49 2.49
N ILE A 127 -7.62 11.28 1.18
CA ILE A 127 -7.80 12.33 0.16
C ILE A 127 -9.29 12.39 -0.24
N SER A 128 -9.93 13.55 -0.08
CA SER A 128 -11.33 13.73 -0.43
C SER A 128 -11.57 13.81 -1.93
N SER A 129 -12.84 13.63 -2.35
CA SER A 129 -13.25 13.79 -3.75
C SER A 129 -12.92 15.17 -4.30
N LYS A 130 -13.13 16.23 -3.51
CA LYS A 130 -12.80 17.62 -3.89
C LYS A 130 -11.33 17.76 -4.26
N VAL A 131 -10.45 17.13 -3.49
CA VAL A 131 -9.00 17.13 -3.77
C VAL A 131 -8.69 16.36 -5.06
N THR A 132 -9.31 15.20 -5.27
CA THR A 132 -9.13 14.44 -6.52
C THR A 132 -9.67 15.16 -7.75
N ASP A 133 -10.75 15.94 -7.60
CA ASP A 133 -11.33 16.74 -8.68
C ASP A 133 -10.38 17.87 -9.09
N VAL A 134 -9.75 18.54 -8.12
CA VAL A 134 -8.70 19.54 -8.37
C VAL A 134 -7.52 18.90 -9.08
N ILE A 135 -7.04 17.74 -8.63
CA ILE A 135 -5.95 17.02 -9.31
C ILE A 135 -6.34 16.75 -10.76
N LYS A 136 -7.49 16.12 -11.00
CA LYS A 136 -7.95 15.78 -12.35
C LYS A 136 -8.05 17.01 -13.26
N LYS A 137 -8.66 18.10 -12.76
CA LYS A 137 -8.83 19.36 -13.50
C LYS A 137 -7.49 20.00 -13.84
N GLU A 138 -6.56 20.01 -12.91
CA GLU A 138 -5.29 20.71 -13.05
C GLU A 138 -4.27 19.91 -13.87
N THR A 139 -4.22 18.59 -13.73
CA THR A 139 -3.12 17.77 -14.25
C THR A 139 -3.47 16.95 -15.48
N ASN A 140 -4.76 16.85 -15.83
CA ASN A 140 -5.29 15.93 -16.84
C ASN A 140 -4.91 14.45 -16.58
N THR A 141 -4.61 14.09 -15.32
CA THR A 141 -4.33 12.71 -14.90
C THR A 141 -5.57 12.09 -14.26
N THR A 142 -5.74 10.77 -14.39
CA THR A 142 -6.84 10.06 -13.76
C THR A 142 -6.45 9.63 -12.33
N PRO A 143 -7.09 10.18 -11.28
CA PRO A 143 -6.88 9.72 -9.92
C PRO A 143 -7.44 8.30 -9.73
N VAL A 144 -6.67 7.42 -9.11
CA VAL A 144 -7.04 6.04 -8.81
C VAL A 144 -6.85 5.78 -7.31
N SER A 145 -7.90 5.28 -6.65
CA SER A 145 -7.83 5.02 -5.22
C SER A 145 -6.86 3.89 -4.90
N PHE A 146 -6.05 4.10 -3.87
CA PHE A 146 -5.11 3.14 -3.28
C PHE A 146 -5.28 3.17 -1.76
N HIS A 147 -5.28 2.02 -1.09
CA HIS A 147 -5.53 1.96 0.35
C HIS A 147 -4.23 1.63 1.09
N ASN A 148 -3.72 2.55 1.93
CA ASN A 148 -2.44 2.35 2.61
C ASN A 148 -2.49 1.36 3.79
N MET A 149 -3.70 0.98 4.22
CA MET A 149 -4.00 0.01 5.29
C MET A 149 -3.49 0.38 6.70
N ALA A 150 -3.08 1.62 6.92
CA ALA A 150 -2.78 2.12 8.26
C ALA A 150 -4.05 2.25 9.12
N THR A 151 -5.17 2.63 8.50
CA THR A 151 -6.49 2.78 9.14
C THR A 151 -7.59 2.38 8.18
N LEU A 152 -8.72 1.89 8.71
CA LEU A 152 -9.96 1.70 7.94
C LEU A 152 -10.82 2.96 8.01
N THR A 153 -11.33 3.40 6.86
CA THR A 153 -12.32 4.49 6.81
C THR A 153 -13.67 4.06 7.39
N LYS A 154 -14.58 5.02 7.64
CA LYS A 154 -15.97 4.70 7.99
C LYS A 154 -16.65 3.84 6.90
N ALA A 155 -16.41 4.15 5.63
CA ALA A 155 -16.95 3.40 4.50
C ALA A 155 -16.38 1.97 4.43
N ASP A 156 -15.12 1.79 4.81
CA ASP A 156 -14.49 0.48 4.88
C ASP A 156 -15.09 -0.41 5.96
N LYS A 157 -15.37 0.16 7.13
CA LYS A 157 -16.02 -0.56 8.25
C LYS A 157 -17.43 -1.03 7.92
N GLN A 158 -18.11 -0.38 6.97
CA GLN A 158 -19.47 -0.78 6.53
C GLN A 158 -19.45 -1.91 5.50
N LYS A 159 -18.30 -2.22 4.88
CA LYS A 159 -18.18 -3.27 3.87
C LYS A 159 -18.09 -4.65 4.52
N LYS A 160 -19.04 -5.53 4.20
CA LYS A 160 -18.96 -6.95 4.56
C LYS A 160 -17.72 -7.59 3.89
N GLY A 161 -16.97 -8.38 4.65
CA GLY A 161 -15.82 -9.13 4.13
C GLY A 161 -14.57 -8.29 3.87
N ILE A 162 -14.46 -7.09 4.46
CA ILE A 162 -13.22 -6.32 4.38
C ILE A 162 -12.08 -7.05 5.09
N SER A 163 -10.93 -7.12 4.43
CA SER A 163 -9.74 -7.85 4.88
C SER A 163 -8.51 -7.28 4.19
N TYR A 164 -7.33 -7.63 4.71
CA TYR A 164 -6.06 -7.33 4.03
C TYR A 164 -6.08 -7.80 2.57
N GLN A 165 -6.50 -9.05 2.33
CA GLN A 165 -6.54 -9.66 1.00
C GLN A 165 -7.46 -8.90 0.04
N SER A 166 -8.65 -8.50 0.51
CA SER A 166 -9.60 -7.78 -0.34
C SER A 166 -9.14 -6.35 -0.65
N LEU A 167 -8.43 -5.70 0.26
CA LEU A 167 -7.79 -4.41 0.01
C LEU A 167 -6.58 -4.55 -0.92
N MET A 168 -5.72 -5.55 -0.73
CA MET A 168 -4.58 -5.80 -1.61
C MET A 168 -5.01 -6.12 -3.03
N LYS A 169 -6.10 -6.88 -3.21
CA LYS A 169 -6.68 -7.12 -4.55
C LYS A 169 -7.11 -5.82 -5.24
N LYS A 170 -7.60 -4.82 -4.50
CA LYS A 170 -7.92 -3.49 -5.06
C LYS A 170 -6.65 -2.70 -5.37
N ASN A 171 -5.68 -2.72 -4.46
CA ASN A 171 -4.39 -2.05 -4.66
C ASN A 171 -3.63 -2.61 -5.87
N ILE A 172 -3.63 -3.93 -6.09
CA ILE A 172 -3.04 -4.57 -7.27
C ILE A 172 -3.69 -4.03 -8.56
N LYS A 173 -5.02 -3.91 -8.61
CA LYS A 173 -5.70 -3.32 -9.77
C LYS A 173 -5.33 -1.85 -10.00
N ALA A 174 -5.12 -1.10 -8.92
CA ALA A 174 -4.68 0.29 -9.01
C ALA A 174 -3.24 0.40 -9.53
N LEU A 175 -2.34 -0.44 -9.01
CA LEU A 175 -0.95 -0.53 -9.48
C LEU A 175 -0.86 -0.97 -10.94
N ASP A 176 -1.63 -1.99 -11.35
CA ASP A 176 -1.69 -2.45 -12.73
C ASP A 176 -2.15 -1.34 -13.69
N LYS A 177 -3.13 -0.51 -13.28
CA LYS A 177 -3.51 0.67 -14.05
C LYS A 177 -2.33 1.64 -14.21
N ALA A 178 -1.68 2.00 -13.11
CA ALA A 178 -0.55 2.95 -13.15
C ALA A 178 0.62 2.45 -14.01
N LEU A 179 0.94 1.16 -13.91
CA LEU A 179 2.09 0.56 -14.57
C LEU A 179 1.83 0.15 -16.03
N ASN A 180 0.62 -0.32 -16.35
CA ASN A 180 0.36 -1.07 -17.60
C ASN A 180 -0.74 -0.50 -18.51
N LYS A 181 -1.53 0.48 -18.05
CA LYS A 181 -2.58 1.13 -18.86
C LYS A 181 -2.12 2.53 -19.23
#